data_AF-A0A5C0B3H1-F1
#
_entry.id   AF-A0A5C0B3H1-F1
#
_cell.length_a   1.000
_cell.length_b   1.000
_cell.length_c   1.000
_cell.angle_alpha   90.00
_cell.angle_beta   90.00
_cell.angle_gamma   90.00
#
_symmetry.space_group_name_H-M   'P 1'
#
loop_
_entity.id
_entity.type
_entity.pdbx_description
1 polymer ?
#
loop_
_entity_poly.entity_id
_entity_poly.type
_entity_poly.pdbx_seq_one_letter_code
_entity_poly.pdbx_strand_id
1 'polypeptide(L)'
;MAQYDQDLTQEEFQNNINGSDLSTETKSKILELIGTDGTVNVKTWDGLTPATAGDAPAQVLIVSPTILPGSDGTTVLDLPADLLGSVKTWVFDTTENISANFNTIDRVIVGGSGENTFVVNGDHDTTIVGNNKTDTFTTTGGNDRIEAGTGTTTVNTGAGFDIVVAKGSADDYDVTIVDGALVLKSKAGAGVADTTITAKDVNFIEFSNTVGGSLADNKSIAIVGDAASATVVRLYDGLLGRNAESSGAKFWVDAQAKGTSLETIATAFLNSTEFQTAHANLSNEQFVSLLYTQGLQRTDAGAADAEGVKFWVDALNNNVSRAEVAVGIVGSAEATTGTDAHIKIVDGLV
;
A
#
# COMPACT_ATOMS: atom_id res chain seq x y z
N MET A 1 15.47 22.73 24.31
CA MET A 1 15.88 21.32 24.28
C MET A 1 17.32 21.26 23.79
N ALA A 2 18.13 20.33 24.30
CA ALA A 2 19.50 20.16 23.81
C ALA A 2 19.45 19.75 22.32
N GLN A 3 20.26 20.42 21.52
CA GLN A 3 20.47 20.20 20.09
C GLN A 3 20.96 18.75 19.90
N TYR A 4 20.15 17.89 19.27
CA TYR A 4 20.58 16.55 18.88
C TYR A 4 21.37 16.68 17.58
N ASP A 5 22.56 17.28 17.66
CA ASP A 5 23.54 17.33 16.56
C ASP A 5 24.66 16.33 16.87
N GLN A 6 24.31 15.05 16.97
CA GLN A 6 25.29 13.99 17.20
C GLN A 6 25.11 12.87 16.20
N ASP A 7 26.24 12.52 15.59
CA ASP A 7 26.37 11.29 14.82
C ASP A 7 26.13 10.10 15.74
N LEU A 8 25.15 9.26 15.38
CA LEU A 8 24.90 8.00 16.04
C LEU A 8 25.69 6.90 15.36
N THR A 9 26.16 5.91 16.11
CA THR A 9 26.55 4.64 15.50
C THR A 9 25.32 3.97 14.89
N GLN A 10 25.52 3.11 13.89
CA GLN A 10 24.43 2.34 13.29
C GLN A 10 23.68 1.48 14.31
N GLU A 11 24.38 0.91 15.30
CA GLU A 11 23.77 0.14 16.38
C GLU A 11 22.86 1.01 17.27
N GLU A 12 23.32 2.20 17.67
CA GLU A 12 22.51 3.14 18.44
C GLU A 12 21.29 3.62 17.66
N PHE A 13 21.47 3.95 16.38
CA PHE A 13 20.37 4.36 15.52
C PHE A 13 19.34 3.23 15.35
N GLN A 14 19.78 2.01 15.06
CA GLN A 14 18.90 0.85 14.97
C GLN A 14 18.14 0.59 16.27
N ASN A 15 18.80 0.68 17.43
CA ASN A 15 18.14 0.53 18.72
C ASN A 15 17.06 1.59 18.96
N ASN A 16 17.34 2.85 18.60
CA ASN A 16 16.35 3.94 18.69
C ASN A 16 15.16 3.71 17.76
N ILE A 17 15.41 3.34 16.50
CA ILE A 17 14.37 3.05 15.52
C ILE A 17 13.53 1.83 15.97
N ASN A 18 14.16 0.77 16.45
CA ASN A 18 13.47 -0.42 16.93
C ASN A 18 12.52 -0.12 18.10
N GLY A 19 12.91 0.81 18.98
CA GLY A 19 12.09 1.27 20.11
C GLY A 19 10.97 2.25 19.77
N SER A 20 10.87 2.73 18.52
CA SER A 20 9.79 3.61 18.07
C SER A 20 8.50 2.86 17.76
N ASP A 21 7.38 3.59 17.70
CA ASP A 21 6.07 3.07 17.33
C ASP A 21 5.85 2.98 15.80
N LEU A 22 6.90 3.20 15.00
CA LEU A 22 6.85 3.06 13.54
C LEU A 22 6.57 1.58 13.15
N SER A 23 5.97 1.39 11.98
CA SER A 23 5.77 0.04 11.42
C SER A 23 7.10 -0.64 11.08
N THR A 24 7.09 -1.96 10.97
CA THR A 24 8.25 -2.72 10.51
C THR A 24 8.70 -2.25 9.13
N GLU A 25 7.76 -2.01 8.22
CA GLU A 25 8.02 -1.56 6.84
C GLU A 25 8.68 -0.18 6.83
N THR A 26 8.18 0.77 7.62
CA THR A 26 8.77 2.11 7.74
C THR A 26 10.17 2.01 8.35
N LYS A 27 10.36 1.22 9.41
CA LYS A 27 11.69 0.99 10.01
C LYS A 27 12.67 0.41 9.00
N SER A 28 12.25 -0.61 8.24
CA SER A 28 13.06 -1.20 7.17
C SER A 28 13.41 -0.20 6.09
N LYS A 29 12.45 0.64 5.64
CA LYS A 29 12.72 1.66 4.62
C LYS A 29 13.68 2.75 5.12
N ILE A 30 13.54 3.18 6.37
CA ILE A 30 14.51 4.09 6.99
C ILE A 30 15.91 3.46 6.94
N LEU A 31 16.08 2.23 7.41
CA LEU A 31 17.38 1.56 7.42
C LEU A 31 17.96 1.34 6.01
N GLU A 32 17.12 1.03 5.03
CA GLU A 32 17.52 0.92 3.62
C GLU A 32 18.11 2.24 3.09
N LEU A 33 17.43 3.36 3.33
CA LEU A 33 17.85 4.67 2.82
C LEU A 33 19.09 5.23 3.53
N ILE A 34 19.24 4.91 4.82
CA ILE A 34 20.39 5.33 5.62
C ILE A 34 21.62 4.48 5.30
N GLY A 35 21.43 3.21 4.92
CA GLY A 35 22.49 2.23 4.72
C GLY A 35 22.97 1.59 6.03
N THR A 36 23.88 0.62 5.94
CA THR A 36 24.34 -0.20 7.09
C THR A 36 25.72 0.16 7.63
N ASP A 37 26.46 1.03 6.94
CA ASP A 37 27.85 1.34 7.24
C ASP A 37 27.99 2.77 7.79
N GLY A 38 29.03 3.01 8.58
CA GLY A 38 29.40 4.36 9.06
C GLY A 38 28.61 4.85 10.27
N THR A 39 28.56 6.17 10.43
CA THR A 39 27.72 6.88 11.41
C THR A 39 26.49 7.45 10.73
N VAL A 40 25.40 7.61 11.48
CA VAL A 40 24.15 8.22 11.02
C VAL A 40 24.08 9.65 11.53
N ASN A 41 24.08 10.62 10.60
CA ASN A 41 23.97 12.03 10.98
C ASN A 41 22.50 12.38 11.25
N VAL A 42 22.15 12.46 12.54
CA VAL A 42 20.84 12.92 13.02
C VAL A 42 20.99 14.36 13.49
N LYS A 43 20.11 15.24 13.00
CA LYS A 43 20.09 16.67 13.38
C LYS A 43 18.71 17.12 13.80
N THR A 44 18.66 18.24 14.52
CA THR A 44 17.42 18.94 14.87
C THR A 44 17.32 20.30 14.19
N TRP A 45 16.14 20.66 13.72
CA TRP A 45 15.86 21.96 13.12
C TRP A 45 14.58 22.58 13.69
N ASP A 46 14.59 23.89 13.93
CA ASP A 46 13.48 24.63 14.54
C ASP A 46 12.41 25.10 13.54
N GLY A 47 12.55 24.73 12.25
CA GLY A 47 11.61 25.09 11.20
C GLY A 47 11.62 26.57 10.77
N LEU A 48 12.50 27.39 11.35
CA LEU A 48 12.44 28.86 11.25
C LEU A 48 13.76 29.47 10.79
N THR A 49 14.85 29.03 11.39
CA THR A 49 16.18 29.53 11.04
C THR A 49 16.57 28.94 9.69
N PRO A 50 17.14 29.72 8.75
CA PRO A 50 17.67 29.13 7.53
C PRO A 50 18.68 28.04 7.91
N ALA A 51 18.40 26.80 7.52
CA ALA A 51 19.34 25.71 7.71
C ALA A 51 20.66 26.14 7.07
N THR A 52 21.74 26.10 7.84
CA THR A 52 23.05 26.51 7.33
C THR A 52 23.68 25.31 6.63
N ALA A 53 24.56 25.53 5.65
CA ALA A 53 25.24 24.44 4.94
C ALA A 53 26.06 23.47 5.84
N GLY A 54 26.22 23.77 7.14
CA GLY A 54 26.74 22.83 8.15
C GLY A 54 25.73 21.79 8.63
N ASP A 55 24.45 21.95 8.28
CA ASP A 55 23.35 21.01 8.55
C ASP A 55 23.29 19.90 7.48
N ALA A 56 23.94 20.08 6.33
CA ALA A 56 24.14 19.05 5.34
C ALA A 56 25.35 18.13 5.67
N PRO A 57 25.26 16.80 5.51
CA PRO A 57 24.09 16.05 5.07
C PRO A 57 23.45 15.32 6.26
N ALA A 58 22.54 15.97 6.98
CA ALA A 58 21.64 15.25 7.88
C ALA A 58 20.96 14.13 7.07
N GLN A 59 21.18 12.89 7.47
CA GLN A 59 20.47 11.77 6.88
C GLN A 59 19.08 11.66 7.52
N VAL A 60 18.98 12.02 8.81
CA VAL A 60 17.74 12.14 9.56
C VAL A 60 17.62 13.55 10.12
N LEU A 61 16.48 14.20 9.89
CA LEU A 61 16.20 15.53 10.41
C LEU A 61 14.93 15.52 11.26
N ILE A 62 15.08 15.89 12.53
CA ILE A 62 13.98 16.10 13.48
C ILE A 62 13.60 17.57 13.44
N VAL A 63 12.37 17.87 13.04
CA VAL A 63 11.86 19.23 12.87
C VAL A 63 10.87 19.54 13.99
N SER A 64 11.19 20.51 14.84
CA SER A 64 10.37 20.94 15.97
C SER A 64 10.00 22.42 15.79
N PRO A 65 9.05 22.75 14.90
CA PRO A 65 8.67 24.12 14.63
C PRO A 65 8.12 24.80 15.88
N THR A 66 8.62 26.00 16.16
CA THR A 66 8.19 26.82 17.32
C THR A 66 7.27 27.99 16.92
N ILE A 67 6.78 28.00 15.68
CA ILE A 67 5.98 29.09 15.11
C ILE A 67 4.59 29.14 15.77
N LEU A 68 4.05 30.35 15.92
CA LEU A 68 2.61 30.54 16.09
C LEU A 68 1.92 30.23 14.76
N PRO A 69 0.81 29.48 14.76
CA PRO A 69 0.14 29.08 13.53
C PRO A 69 -0.24 30.28 12.64
N GLY A 70 -0.33 30.04 11.33
CA GLY A 70 -0.91 30.99 10.37
C GLY A 70 -2.33 31.40 10.77
N SER A 71 -2.93 32.35 10.03
CA SER A 71 -4.29 32.82 10.34
C SER A 71 -5.37 31.72 10.34
N ASP A 72 -5.07 30.58 9.72
CA ASP A 72 -5.90 29.38 9.62
C ASP A 72 -5.57 28.31 10.66
N GLY A 73 -4.55 28.51 11.51
CA GLY A 73 -4.11 27.47 12.45
C GLY A 73 -2.94 26.62 11.94
N THR A 74 -2.44 26.83 10.71
CA THR A 74 -1.44 25.96 10.07
C THR A 74 -0.07 26.63 9.96
N THR A 75 0.98 25.89 10.30
CA THR A 75 2.37 26.30 10.14
C THR A 75 2.90 25.85 8.77
N VAL A 76 3.10 26.78 7.84
CA VAL A 76 3.70 26.48 6.52
C VAL A 76 5.22 26.51 6.63
N LEU A 77 5.86 25.39 6.34
CA LEU A 77 7.31 25.22 6.39
C LEU A 77 7.92 25.40 5.00
N ASP A 78 8.80 26.38 4.87
CA ASP A 78 9.64 26.57 3.69
C ASP A 78 10.91 25.72 3.84
N LEU A 79 10.92 24.55 3.19
CA LEU A 79 12.01 23.59 3.30
C LEU A 79 13.19 23.98 2.40
N PRO A 80 14.41 24.20 2.96
CA PRO A 80 15.59 24.55 2.17
C PRO A 80 15.95 23.50 1.11
N ALA A 81 16.36 23.96 -0.08
CA ALA A 81 16.63 23.09 -1.23
C ALA A 81 17.78 22.10 -1.00
N ASP A 82 18.78 22.48 -0.21
CA ASP A 82 19.89 21.61 0.19
C ASP A 82 19.42 20.47 1.09
N LEU A 83 18.59 20.77 2.10
CA LEU A 83 17.99 19.74 2.96
C LEU A 83 17.06 18.82 2.18
N LEU A 84 16.23 19.39 1.29
CA LEU A 84 15.37 18.60 0.40
C LEU A 84 16.16 17.65 -0.48
N GLY A 85 17.38 18.02 -0.90
CA GLY A 85 18.25 17.18 -1.72
C GLY A 85 19.01 16.09 -0.97
N SER A 86 19.16 16.19 0.36
CA SER A 86 20.01 15.28 1.14
C SER A 86 19.28 14.46 2.20
N VAL A 87 18.26 15.01 2.86
CA VAL A 87 17.61 14.38 4.00
C VAL A 87 16.75 13.21 3.56
N LYS A 88 17.06 12.03 4.10
CA LYS A 88 16.37 10.76 3.79
C LYS A 88 15.20 10.49 4.70
N THR A 89 15.26 10.96 5.95
CA THR A 89 14.18 10.78 6.92
C THR A 89 13.86 12.10 7.59
N TRP A 90 12.62 12.58 7.40
CA TRP A 90 12.07 13.74 8.09
C TRP A 90 11.17 13.27 9.21
N VAL A 91 11.35 13.81 10.41
CA VAL A 91 10.51 13.52 11.58
C VAL A 91 10.01 14.83 12.15
N PHE A 92 8.71 15.06 12.12
CA PHE A 92 8.11 16.25 12.72
C PHE A 92 7.75 15.97 14.18
N ASP A 93 8.45 16.60 15.11
CA ASP A 93 8.18 16.53 16.54
C ASP A 93 7.44 17.80 16.98
N THR A 94 6.12 17.82 16.72
CA THR A 94 5.25 18.95 17.03
C THR A 94 3.79 18.53 17.20
N THR A 95 3.05 19.35 17.95
CA THR A 95 1.58 19.28 18.06
C THR A 95 0.87 20.25 17.13
N GLU A 96 1.61 21.14 16.47
CA GLU A 96 1.05 22.12 15.56
C GLU A 96 0.62 21.47 14.25
N ASN A 97 -0.37 22.09 13.59
CA ASN A 97 -0.70 21.76 12.22
C ASN A 97 0.44 22.22 11.31
N ILE A 98 0.86 21.39 10.36
CA ILE A 98 1.99 21.69 9.47
C ILE A 98 1.65 21.46 8.01
N SER A 99 2.22 22.31 7.15
CA SER A 99 2.21 22.13 5.71
C SER A 99 3.61 22.25 5.15
N ALA A 100 4.02 21.31 4.30
CA ALA A 100 5.35 21.28 3.71
C ALA A 100 5.34 20.69 2.29
N ASN A 101 6.25 21.19 1.44
CA ASN A 101 6.47 20.70 0.09
C ASN A 101 7.84 20.03 -0.02
N PHE A 102 7.89 18.84 -0.61
CA PHE A 102 9.09 18.05 -0.82
C PHE A 102 9.39 17.89 -2.32
N ASN A 103 10.66 17.63 -2.65
CA ASN A 103 11.15 17.36 -4.01
C ASN A 103 11.25 15.84 -4.30
N THR A 104 12.12 15.41 -5.22
CA THR A 104 12.09 14.07 -5.84
C THR A 104 13.23 13.13 -5.37
N ILE A 105 13.41 12.82 -4.08
CA ILE A 105 14.38 11.80 -3.66
C ILE A 105 13.68 10.73 -2.84
N ASP A 106 14.20 9.51 -2.88
CA ASP A 106 13.68 8.45 -2.02
C ASP A 106 13.81 8.86 -0.56
N ARG A 107 12.69 8.85 0.18
CA ARG A 107 12.65 9.33 1.56
C ARG A 107 11.53 8.73 2.40
N VAL A 108 11.63 8.97 3.70
CA VAL A 108 10.59 8.74 4.69
C VAL A 108 10.20 10.08 5.34
N ILE A 109 8.91 10.33 5.49
CA ILE A 109 8.36 11.50 6.18
C ILE A 109 7.45 11.01 7.31
N VAL A 110 7.81 11.29 8.55
CA VAL A 110 6.98 11.01 9.73
C VAL A 110 6.33 12.31 10.16
N GLY A 111 5.00 12.40 9.98
CA GLY A 111 4.20 13.56 10.35
C GLY A 111 4.18 13.83 11.85
N GLY A 112 3.83 15.07 12.21
CA GLY A 112 3.66 15.47 13.60
C GLY A 112 2.35 14.93 14.18
N SER A 113 1.97 15.38 15.37
CA SER A 113 0.71 14.99 16.03
C SER A 113 -0.46 15.96 15.78
N GLY A 114 -0.20 17.10 15.11
CA GLY A 114 -1.21 17.99 14.56
C GLY A 114 -1.63 17.58 13.13
N GLU A 115 -2.49 18.35 12.47
CA GLU A 115 -2.90 18.07 11.09
C GLU A 115 -1.73 18.29 10.12
N ASN A 116 -1.47 17.33 9.23
CA ASN A 116 -0.34 17.38 8.30
C ASN A 116 -0.82 17.53 6.86
N THR A 117 -0.27 18.50 6.13
CA THR A 117 -0.47 18.66 4.68
C THR A 117 0.86 18.55 3.95
N PHE A 118 1.14 17.42 3.32
CA PHE A 118 2.38 17.19 2.59
C PHE A 118 2.15 17.02 1.11
N VAL A 119 2.95 17.73 0.31
CA VAL A 119 3.02 17.53 -1.14
C VAL A 119 4.43 17.09 -1.50
N VAL A 120 4.56 15.96 -2.18
CA VAL A 120 5.82 15.42 -2.67
C VAL A 120 5.78 15.45 -4.19
N ASN A 121 6.66 16.25 -4.78
CA ASN A 121 6.77 16.34 -6.23
C ASN A 121 7.88 15.42 -6.73
N GLY A 122 7.74 14.89 -7.94
CA GLY A 122 8.69 13.99 -8.59
C GLY A 122 8.21 12.55 -8.77
N ASP A 123 9.16 11.70 -9.15
CA ASP A 123 8.94 10.29 -9.54
C ASP A 123 9.73 9.31 -8.63
N HIS A 124 10.03 9.71 -7.40
CA HIS A 124 10.86 8.94 -6.46
C HIS A 124 10.03 8.44 -5.27
N ASP A 125 10.31 7.22 -4.83
CA ASP A 125 9.51 6.51 -3.84
C ASP A 125 9.56 7.20 -2.46
N THR A 126 8.39 7.59 -1.95
CA THR A 126 8.25 8.22 -0.64
C THR A 126 7.36 7.41 0.28
N THR A 127 7.82 7.19 1.51
CA THR A 127 6.97 6.68 2.59
C THR A 127 6.52 7.84 3.48
N ILE A 128 5.21 8.00 3.68
CA ILE A 128 4.63 9.02 4.57
C ILE A 128 3.89 8.32 5.70
N VAL A 129 4.13 8.76 6.94
CA VAL A 129 3.43 8.28 8.14
C VAL A 129 2.59 9.41 8.71
N GLY A 130 1.26 9.25 8.65
CA GLY A 130 0.27 10.13 9.26
C GLY A 130 -0.04 9.76 10.71
N ASN A 131 -1.04 10.42 11.27
CA ASN A 131 -1.37 10.31 12.69
C ASN A 131 -2.85 9.99 12.95
N ASN A 132 -3.47 10.55 14.00
CA ASN A 132 -4.88 10.36 14.34
C ASN A 132 -5.75 11.61 14.09
N LYS A 133 -5.30 12.53 13.24
CA LYS A 133 -5.91 13.82 12.93
C LYS A 133 -6.40 13.87 11.49
N THR A 134 -6.73 15.07 11.04
CA THR A 134 -7.01 15.32 9.63
C THR A 134 -5.69 15.49 8.89
N ASP A 135 -5.35 14.57 8.00
CA ASP A 135 -4.12 14.63 7.21
C ASP A 135 -4.45 14.70 5.71
N THR A 136 -3.63 15.40 4.94
CA THR A 136 -3.70 15.46 3.48
C THR A 136 -2.32 15.19 2.87
N PHE A 137 -2.23 14.14 2.07
CA PHE A 137 -0.99 13.72 1.44
C PHE A 137 -1.15 13.68 -0.07
N THR A 138 -0.23 14.32 -0.78
CA THR A 138 -0.17 14.29 -2.24
C THR A 138 1.21 13.90 -2.70
N THR A 139 1.31 12.90 -3.57
CA THR A 139 2.54 12.55 -4.27
C THR A 139 2.29 12.55 -5.77
N THR A 140 3.25 12.98 -6.59
CA THR A 140 3.03 13.11 -8.04
C THR A 140 3.50 11.89 -8.84
N GLY A 141 4.34 11.04 -8.25
CA GLY A 141 4.82 9.81 -8.85
C GLY A 141 5.91 9.13 -8.01
N GLY A 142 6.37 7.98 -8.49
CA GLY A 142 7.12 7.02 -7.67
C GLY A 142 6.18 5.94 -7.15
N ASN A 143 6.72 4.90 -6.50
CA ASN A 143 5.92 3.89 -5.80
C ASN A 143 5.84 4.30 -4.33
N ASP A 144 4.81 5.04 -3.98
CA ASP A 144 4.67 5.65 -2.67
C ASP A 144 3.95 4.74 -1.69
N ARG A 145 4.26 4.92 -0.41
CA ARG A 145 3.59 4.21 0.69
C ARG A 145 3.11 5.16 1.76
N ILE A 146 1.81 5.23 1.95
CA ILE A 146 1.18 6.17 2.88
C ILE A 146 0.54 5.40 4.04
N GLU A 147 1.14 5.46 5.21
CA GLU A 147 0.51 4.99 6.45
C GLU A 147 -0.46 6.05 6.96
N ALA A 148 -1.74 5.91 6.62
CA ALA A 148 -2.73 6.95 6.85
C ALA A 148 -3.01 7.22 8.34
N GLY A 149 -2.67 6.27 9.21
CA GLY A 149 -2.97 6.34 10.64
C GLY A 149 -4.45 6.09 10.92
N THR A 150 -5.04 6.91 11.80
CA THR A 150 -6.47 6.93 12.15
C THR A 150 -7.00 8.37 12.00
N GLY A 151 -8.25 8.67 12.32
CA GLY A 151 -8.79 10.01 12.04
C GLY A 151 -9.16 10.15 10.56
N THR A 152 -8.96 11.31 9.95
CA THR A 152 -9.41 11.55 8.57
C THR A 152 -8.23 11.83 7.65
N THR A 153 -7.97 10.96 6.68
CA THR A 153 -6.83 11.12 5.78
C THR A 153 -7.30 11.21 4.34
N THR A 154 -6.88 12.26 3.65
CA THR A 154 -7.05 12.37 2.18
C THR A 154 -5.71 12.09 1.53
N VAL A 155 -5.68 11.12 0.63
CA VAL A 155 -4.49 10.71 -0.11
C VAL A 155 -4.78 10.86 -1.60
N ASN A 156 -3.88 11.53 -2.30
CA ASN A 156 -3.85 11.54 -3.75
C ASN A 156 -2.45 11.19 -4.20
N THR A 157 -2.24 9.95 -4.63
CA THR A 157 -0.95 9.54 -5.17
C THR A 157 -0.89 9.83 -6.67
N GLY A 158 0.15 9.39 -7.36
CA GLY A 158 0.46 9.88 -8.69
C GLY A 158 0.81 8.73 -9.62
N ALA A 159 1.78 8.96 -10.50
CA ALA A 159 2.25 7.90 -11.39
C ALA A 159 3.11 6.88 -10.63
N GLY A 160 2.68 5.62 -10.59
CA GLY A 160 3.48 4.55 -10.02
C GLY A 160 2.60 3.45 -9.46
N PHE A 161 3.16 2.62 -8.57
CA PHE A 161 2.38 1.65 -7.82
C PHE A 161 2.32 2.05 -6.35
N ASP A 162 1.19 2.63 -5.98
CA ASP A 162 1.03 3.30 -4.71
C ASP A 162 0.20 2.48 -3.72
N ILE A 163 0.65 2.52 -2.46
CA ILE A 163 0.08 1.74 -1.37
C ILE A 163 -0.38 2.68 -0.27
N VAL A 164 -1.65 2.57 0.14
CA VAL A 164 -2.14 3.19 1.38
C VAL A 164 -2.36 2.11 2.42
N VAL A 165 -1.96 2.41 3.66
CA VAL A 165 -2.06 1.46 4.78
C VAL A 165 -3.05 1.98 5.80
N ALA A 166 -4.13 1.22 5.97
CA ALA A 166 -5.13 1.42 7.01
C ALA A 166 -4.76 0.62 8.27
N LYS A 167 -5.19 1.10 9.44
CA LYS A 167 -5.08 0.34 10.71
C LYS A 167 -6.21 -0.68 10.80
N GLY A 168 -6.03 -1.77 11.55
CA GLY A 168 -7.06 -2.80 11.72
C GLY A 168 -7.12 -3.78 10.55
N SER A 169 -8.31 -4.31 10.26
CA SER A 169 -8.58 -5.28 9.20
C SER A 169 -9.59 -4.75 8.18
N ALA A 170 -9.64 -5.32 6.97
CA ALA A 170 -10.61 -4.90 5.95
C ALA A 170 -12.08 -5.00 6.42
N ASP A 171 -12.38 -5.95 7.32
CA ASP A 171 -13.73 -6.16 7.84
C ASP A 171 -14.17 -5.05 8.81
N ASP A 172 -13.23 -4.25 9.34
CA ASP A 172 -13.51 -3.09 10.19
C ASP A 172 -14.08 -1.90 9.40
N TYR A 173 -14.04 -1.92 8.06
CA TYR A 173 -14.38 -0.79 7.20
C TYR A 173 -15.59 -1.06 6.31
N ASP A 174 -16.38 -0.01 6.08
CA ASP A 174 -17.22 0.13 4.90
C ASP A 174 -16.36 0.72 3.78
N VAL A 175 -16.37 0.08 2.60
CA VAL A 175 -15.56 0.46 1.45
C VAL A 175 -16.47 0.91 0.32
N THR A 176 -16.34 2.16 -0.11
CA THR A 176 -17.18 2.79 -1.13
C THR A 176 -16.35 3.52 -2.16
N ILE A 177 -16.93 3.82 -3.32
CA ILE A 177 -16.35 4.73 -4.30
C ILE A 177 -17.20 6.00 -4.32
N VAL A 178 -16.57 7.15 -4.09
CA VAL A 178 -17.23 8.47 -4.11
C VAL A 178 -16.40 9.42 -4.96
N ASP A 179 -17.01 10.02 -5.98
CA ASP A 179 -16.36 10.99 -6.89
C ASP A 179 -15.02 10.51 -7.48
N GLY A 180 -14.93 9.21 -7.77
CA GLY A 180 -13.70 8.60 -8.26
C GLY A 180 -12.61 8.51 -7.18
N ALA A 181 -12.94 8.38 -5.91
CA ALA A 181 -11.98 8.03 -4.87
C ALA A 181 -12.47 6.83 -4.09
N LEU A 182 -11.55 5.97 -3.68
CA LEU A 182 -11.83 4.91 -2.74
C LEU A 182 -11.99 5.53 -1.35
N VAL A 183 -13.14 5.31 -0.72
CA VAL A 183 -13.43 5.79 0.63
C VAL A 183 -13.58 4.60 1.57
N LEU A 184 -12.67 4.50 2.53
CA LEU A 184 -12.74 3.55 3.64
C LEU A 184 -13.25 4.29 4.86
N LYS A 185 -14.36 3.85 5.43
CA LYS A 185 -14.90 4.39 6.68
C LYS A 185 -15.02 3.30 7.72
N SER A 186 -14.37 3.46 8.86
CA SER A 186 -14.46 2.49 9.95
C SER A 186 -15.89 2.37 10.44
N LYS A 187 -16.34 1.14 10.67
CA LYS A 187 -17.68 0.84 11.21
C LYS A 187 -17.76 1.27 12.67
N ALA A 188 -18.93 1.71 13.09
CA ALA A 188 -19.17 2.03 14.50
C ALA A 188 -18.95 0.78 15.38
N GLY A 189 -18.06 0.89 16.38
CA GLY A 189 -17.73 -0.21 17.28
C GLY A 189 -16.76 -1.25 16.70
N ALA A 190 -16.13 -0.97 15.56
CA ALA A 190 -15.02 -1.76 15.04
C ALA A 190 -13.81 -1.77 16.01
N GLY A 191 -12.87 -2.70 15.81
CA GLY A 191 -11.65 -2.82 16.63
C GLY A 191 -10.61 -1.72 16.38
N VAL A 192 -10.95 -0.71 15.56
CA VAL A 192 -10.11 0.41 15.16
C VAL A 192 -10.73 1.73 15.59
N ALA A 193 -9.90 2.74 15.87
CA ALA A 193 -10.37 4.10 16.14
C ALA A 193 -11.11 4.69 14.92
N ASP A 194 -11.94 5.71 15.14
CA ASP A 194 -12.69 6.38 14.07
C ASP A 194 -11.74 6.82 12.96
N THR A 195 -11.91 6.22 11.78
CA THR A 195 -10.99 6.34 10.66
C THR A 195 -11.78 6.51 9.37
N THR A 196 -11.46 7.56 8.62
CA THR A 196 -11.93 7.79 7.26
C THR A 196 -10.72 8.03 6.36
N ILE A 197 -10.54 7.20 5.34
CA ILE A 197 -9.48 7.37 4.34
C ILE A 197 -10.14 7.59 3.00
N THR A 198 -9.85 8.73 2.36
CA THR A 198 -10.23 9.01 0.97
C THR A 198 -8.98 8.93 0.12
N ALA A 199 -8.88 7.91 -0.72
CA ALA A 199 -7.70 7.59 -1.49
C ALA A 199 -7.97 7.67 -2.99
N LYS A 200 -7.15 8.44 -3.69
CA LYS A 200 -7.18 8.65 -5.13
C LYS A 200 -5.82 8.30 -5.73
N ASP A 201 -5.86 7.77 -6.94
CA ASP A 201 -4.70 7.37 -7.73
C ASP A 201 -3.81 6.32 -7.05
N VAL A 202 -4.41 5.49 -6.19
CA VAL A 202 -3.75 4.41 -5.42
C VAL A 202 -3.97 3.06 -6.08
N ASN A 203 -3.02 2.14 -5.95
CA ASN A 203 -3.11 0.78 -6.50
C ASN A 203 -3.46 -0.27 -5.45
N PHE A 204 -3.19 -0.01 -4.17
CA PHE A 204 -3.40 -0.99 -3.11
C PHE A 204 -3.78 -0.36 -1.77
N ILE A 205 -4.73 -0.98 -1.07
CA ILE A 205 -4.90 -0.80 0.38
C ILE A 205 -4.37 -2.03 1.11
N GLU A 206 -3.38 -1.79 1.96
CA GLU A 206 -2.95 -2.76 2.96
C GLU A 206 -3.62 -2.46 4.31
N PHE A 207 -3.87 -3.51 5.08
CA PHE A 207 -4.41 -3.38 6.43
C PHE A 207 -3.35 -3.86 7.42
N SER A 208 -3.05 -3.01 8.40
CA SER A 208 -2.08 -3.29 9.45
C SER A 208 -2.81 -3.62 10.74
N ASN A 209 -2.88 -4.91 11.05
CA ASN A 209 -3.39 -5.36 12.33
C ASN A 209 -2.36 -5.02 13.43
N THR A 210 -2.77 -4.26 14.44
CA THR A 210 -1.88 -3.89 15.57
C THR A 210 -1.66 -5.05 16.54
N VAL A 211 -2.21 -6.24 16.27
CA VAL A 211 -2.15 -7.39 17.16
C VAL A 211 -1.35 -8.52 16.51
N GLY A 212 -0.03 -8.52 16.71
CA GLY A 212 0.85 -9.70 16.78
C GLY A 212 0.76 -10.80 15.71
N GLY A 213 0.11 -10.54 14.58
CA GLY A 213 -0.13 -11.48 13.49
C GLY A 213 0.64 -11.06 12.25
N SER A 214 1.09 -12.04 11.49
CA SER A 214 1.72 -11.86 10.19
C SER A 214 0.79 -11.08 9.26
N LEU A 215 1.35 -10.15 8.47
CA LEU A 215 0.65 -9.50 7.37
C LEU A 215 0.14 -10.50 6.31
N ALA A 216 0.64 -11.75 6.33
CA ALA A 216 0.25 -12.82 5.41
C ALA A 216 -1.25 -13.21 5.47
N ASP A 217 -1.94 -12.91 6.57
CA ASP A 217 -3.37 -13.20 6.72
C ASP A 217 -4.26 -11.96 6.51
N ASN A 218 -3.67 -10.77 6.27
CA ASN A 218 -4.45 -9.55 6.15
C ASN A 218 -5.04 -9.45 4.75
N LYS A 219 -6.37 -9.32 4.71
CA LYS A 219 -7.09 -8.88 3.50
C LYS A 219 -6.48 -7.58 3.01
N SER A 220 -6.28 -7.50 1.71
CA SER A 220 -5.89 -6.29 0.99
C SER A 220 -6.99 -5.93 0.00
N ILE A 221 -6.96 -4.68 -0.47
CA ILE A 221 -7.83 -4.24 -1.55
C ILE A 221 -6.94 -3.79 -2.70
N ALA A 222 -6.98 -4.50 -3.82
CA ALA A 222 -6.37 -4.03 -5.05
C ALA A 222 -7.29 -3.02 -5.73
N ILE A 223 -6.74 -1.89 -6.16
CA ILE A 223 -7.41 -0.90 -6.99
C ILE A 223 -6.82 -0.98 -8.38
N VAL A 224 -7.68 -1.23 -9.37
CA VAL A 224 -7.27 -1.46 -10.76
C VAL A 224 -8.14 -0.65 -11.72
N GLY A 225 -7.56 -0.28 -12.86
CA GLY A 225 -8.23 0.59 -13.85
C GLY A 225 -8.98 -0.18 -14.92
N ASP A 226 -8.76 -1.49 -15.02
CA ASP A 226 -9.32 -2.32 -16.09
C ASP A 226 -9.55 -3.78 -15.67
N ALA A 227 -10.36 -4.49 -16.46
CA ALA A 227 -10.76 -5.86 -16.20
C ALA A 227 -9.61 -6.89 -16.33
N ALA A 228 -8.59 -6.62 -17.15
CA ALA A 228 -7.45 -7.53 -17.29
C ALA A 228 -6.57 -7.47 -16.05
N SER A 229 -6.27 -6.26 -15.56
CA SER A 229 -5.60 -6.06 -14.27
C SER A 229 -6.39 -6.68 -13.11
N ALA A 230 -7.72 -6.53 -13.09
CA ALA A 230 -8.58 -7.21 -12.11
C ALA A 230 -8.45 -8.73 -12.19
N THR A 231 -8.42 -9.29 -13.41
CA THR A 231 -8.25 -10.75 -13.61
C THR A 231 -6.90 -11.23 -13.10
N VAL A 232 -5.82 -10.47 -13.33
CA VAL A 232 -4.49 -10.78 -12.79
C VAL A 232 -4.53 -10.93 -11.27
N VAL A 233 -5.14 -9.97 -10.57
CA VAL A 233 -5.23 -10.05 -9.10
C VAL A 233 -6.12 -11.21 -8.65
N ARG A 234 -7.22 -11.50 -9.37
CA ARG A 234 -8.10 -12.64 -9.05
C ARG A 234 -7.46 -14.00 -9.22
N LEU A 235 -6.37 -14.13 -10.00
CA LEU A 235 -5.64 -15.38 -10.10
C LEU A 235 -5.02 -15.79 -8.75
N TYR A 236 -4.71 -14.85 -7.86
CA TYR A 236 -4.26 -15.18 -6.51
C TYR A 236 -5.33 -15.92 -5.72
N ASP A 237 -6.55 -15.38 -5.66
CA ASP A 237 -7.64 -16.05 -4.96
C ASP A 237 -8.03 -17.34 -5.69
N GLY A 238 -8.29 -17.26 -7.00
CA GLY A 238 -8.82 -18.38 -7.76
C GLY A 238 -7.89 -19.58 -7.90
N LEU A 239 -6.57 -19.38 -7.94
CA LEU A 239 -5.60 -20.49 -8.08
C LEU A 239 -4.86 -20.82 -6.79
N LEU A 240 -4.60 -19.84 -5.93
CA LEU A 240 -3.77 -20.03 -4.73
C LEU A 240 -4.60 -19.98 -3.44
N GLY A 241 -5.87 -19.59 -3.51
CA GLY A 241 -6.78 -19.52 -2.36
C GLY A 241 -6.37 -18.47 -1.32
N ARG A 242 -5.71 -17.38 -1.74
CA ARG A 242 -5.24 -16.32 -0.86
C ARG A 242 -5.28 -14.95 -1.55
N ASN A 243 -5.17 -13.89 -0.75
CA ASN A 243 -5.04 -12.54 -1.28
C ASN A 243 -3.70 -12.33 -1.97
N ALA A 244 -3.69 -11.40 -2.93
CA ALA A 244 -2.44 -10.91 -3.49
C ALA A 244 -1.71 -10.04 -2.46
N GLU A 245 -0.41 -10.23 -2.33
CA GLU A 245 0.46 -9.21 -1.72
C GLU A 245 0.72 -8.09 -2.72
N SER A 246 0.91 -6.86 -2.22
CA SER A 246 1.11 -5.66 -3.04
C SER A 246 2.26 -5.81 -4.05
N SER A 247 3.41 -6.35 -3.62
CA SER A 247 4.58 -6.56 -4.49
C SER A 247 4.33 -7.59 -5.61
N GLY A 248 3.58 -8.65 -5.32
CA GLY A 248 3.19 -9.68 -6.28
C GLY A 248 2.16 -9.16 -7.28
N ALA A 249 1.14 -8.45 -6.79
CA ALA A 249 0.14 -7.79 -7.63
C ALA A 249 0.81 -6.80 -8.59
N LYS A 250 1.69 -5.93 -8.08
CA LYS A 250 2.48 -4.99 -8.89
C LYS A 250 3.23 -5.70 -10.00
N PHE A 251 3.98 -6.76 -9.66
CA PHE A 251 4.78 -7.49 -10.64
C PHE A 251 3.95 -8.00 -11.81
N TRP A 252 2.80 -8.64 -11.54
CA TRP A 252 1.97 -9.23 -12.58
C TRP A 252 1.13 -8.21 -13.34
N VAL A 253 0.64 -7.16 -12.67
CA VAL A 253 -0.06 -6.05 -13.33
C VAL A 253 0.90 -5.31 -14.27
N ASP A 254 2.14 -5.03 -13.84
CA ASP A 254 3.16 -4.44 -14.70
C ASP A 254 3.50 -5.35 -15.90
N ALA A 255 3.57 -6.67 -15.69
CA ALA A 255 3.81 -7.62 -16.76
C ALA A 255 2.66 -7.62 -17.77
N GLN A 256 1.41 -7.56 -17.30
CA GLN A 256 0.22 -7.49 -18.14
C GLN A 256 0.18 -6.17 -18.92
N ALA A 257 0.47 -5.04 -18.28
CA ALA A 257 0.55 -3.72 -18.92
C ALA A 257 1.64 -3.67 -20.00
N LYS A 258 2.71 -4.45 -19.85
CA LYS A 258 3.79 -4.63 -20.86
C LYS A 258 3.44 -5.62 -21.97
N GLY A 259 2.21 -6.16 -21.99
CA GLY A 259 1.69 -7.03 -23.05
C GLY A 259 1.79 -8.53 -22.76
N THR A 260 2.11 -8.94 -21.53
CA THR A 260 2.05 -10.35 -21.15
C THR A 260 0.58 -10.80 -21.12
N SER A 261 0.25 -11.89 -21.81
CA SER A 261 -1.14 -12.36 -21.87
C SER A 261 -1.60 -12.92 -20.51
N LEU A 262 -2.91 -12.85 -20.24
CA LEU A 262 -3.49 -13.40 -19.01
C LEU A 262 -3.25 -14.90 -18.88
N GLU A 263 -3.28 -15.65 -19.99
CA GLU A 263 -3.00 -17.08 -20.03
C GLU A 263 -1.53 -17.37 -19.71
N THR A 264 -0.61 -16.50 -20.13
CA THR A 264 0.82 -16.62 -19.78
C THR A 264 1.02 -16.40 -18.29
N ILE A 265 0.34 -15.40 -17.71
CA ILE A 265 0.37 -15.12 -16.27
C ILE A 265 -0.24 -16.29 -15.50
N ALA A 266 -1.44 -16.75 -15.86
CA ALA A 266 -2.09 -17.90 -15.23
C ALA A 266 -1.23 -19.18 -15.32
N THR A 267 -0.54 -19.40 -16.45
CA THR A 267 0.43 -20.50 -16.59
C THR A 267 1.57 -20.37 -15.58
N ALA A 268 2.08 -19.17 -15.31
CA ALA A 268 3.11 -18.95 -14.31
C ALA A 268 2.62 -19.25 -12.88
N PHE A 269 1.38 -18.87 -12.54
CA PHE A 269 0.75 -19.24 -11.26
C PHE A 269 0.62 -20.75 -11.13
N LEU A 270 0.07 -21.42 -12.16
CA LEU A 270 -0.08 -22.87 -12.19
C LEU A 270 1.26 -23.61 -12.04
N ASN A 271 2.33 -23.07 -12.60
CA ASN A 271 3.68 -23.67 -12.52
C ASN A 271 4.46 -23.24 -11.26
N SER A 272 3.91 -22.35 -10.44
CA SER A 272 4.57 -21.88 -9.23
C SER A 272 4.73 -23.02 -8.22
N THR A 273 5.80 -22.97 -7.43
CA THR A 273 6.00 -23.90 -6.30
C THR A 273 4.81 -23.89 -5.36
N GLU A 274 4.19 -22.72 -5.17
CA GLU A 274 3.02 -22.54 -4.31
C GLU A 274 1.83 -23.36 -4.80
N PHE A 275 1.40 -23.16 -6.05
CA PHE A 275 0.31 -23.94 -6.63
C PHE A 275 0.61 -25.44 -6.65
N GLN A 276 1.82 -25.81 -7.07
CA GLN A 276 2.22 -27.22 -7.13
C GLN A 276 2.27 -27.88 -5.75
N THR A 277 2.58 -27.12 -4.69
CA THR A 277 2.57 -27.65 -3.31
C THR A 277 1.14 -27.79 -2.78
N ALA A 278 0.27 -26.82 -3.04
CA ALA A 278 -1.09 -26.80 -2.53
C ALA A 278 -2.06 -27.71 -3.32
N HIS A 279 -1.86 -27.83 -4.62
CA HIS A 279 -2.84 -28.34 -5.59
C HIS A 279 -2.26 -29.32 -6.61
N ALA A 280 -1.29 -30.15 -6.21
CA ALA A 280 -0.72 -31.18 -7.08
C ALA A 280 -1.77 -32.18 -7.61
N ASN A 281 -1.62 -32.59 -8.87
CA ASN A 281 -2.33 -33.71 -9.49
C ASN A 281 -3.87 -33.65 -9.46
N LEU A 282 -4.48 -32.46 -9.43
CA LEU A 282 -5.93 -32.34 -9.56
C LEU A 282 -6.42 -32.95 -10.88
N SER A 283 -7.58 -33.63 -10.87
CA SER A 283 -8.32 -33.95 -12.10
C SER A 283 -8.89 -32.68 -12.74
N ASN A 284 -9.45 -32.77 -13.95
CA ASN A 284 -10.11 -31.64 -14.59
C ASN A 284 -11.33 -31.17 -13.79
N GLU A 285 -12.11 -32.10 -13.25
CA GLU A 285 -13.25 -31.83 -12.38
C GLU A 285 -12.82 -31.14 -11.08
N GLN A 286 -11.74 -31.62 -10.46
CA GLN A 286 -11.22 -31.02 -9.23
C GLN A 286 -10.66 -29.61 -9.47
N PHE A 287 -10.00 -29.39 -10.62
CA PHE A 287 -9.48 -28.08 -11.00
C PHE A 287 -10.59 -27.06 -11.27
N VAL A 288 -11.66 -27.44 -11.98
CA VAL A 288 -12.82 -26.56 -12.18
C VAL A 288 -13.50 -26.29 -10.84
N SER A 289 -13.70 -27.32 -10.01
CA SER A 289 -14.29 -27.15 -8.67
C SER A 289 -13.48 -26.18 -7.79
N LEU A 290 -12.15 -26.23 -7.86
CA LEU A 290 -11.25 -25.29 -7.18
C LEU A 290 -11.56 -23.84 -7.59
N LEU A 291 -11.61 -23.57 -8.90
CA LEU A 291 -11.84 -22.22 -9.44
C LEU A 291 -13.23 -21.67 -9.07
N TYR A 292 -14.26 -22.51 -9.02
CA TYR A 292 -15.58 -22.10 -8.55
C TYR A 292 -15.59 -21.81 -7.04
N THR A 293 -14.91 -22.66 -6.26
CA THR A 293 -14.90 -22.52 -4.80
C THR A 293 -14.08 -21.32 -4.35
N GLN A 294 -12.89 -21.14 -4.91
CA GLN A 294 -11.99 -20.05 -4.57
C GLN A 294 -12.31 -18.80 -5.41
N GLY A 295 -12.18 -18.89 -6.73
CA GLY A 295 -12.27 -17.74 -7.61
C GLY A 295 -13.67 -17.11 -7.74
N LEU A 296 -14.73 -17.87 -7.51
CA LEU A 296 -16.11 -17.34 -7.46
C LEU A 296 -16.66 -17.30 -6.03
N GLN A 297 -15.91 -17.78 -5.04
CA GLN A 297 -16.36 -17.91 -3.64
C GLN A 297 -17.67 -18.70 -3.51
N ARG A 298 -17.88 -19.72 -4.38
CA ARG A 298 -19.10 -20.53 -4.43
C ARG A 298 -18.89 -21.92 -3.85
N THR A 299 -19.47 -22.16 -2.68
CA THR A 299 -19.43 -23.48 -2.04
C THR A 299 -20.51 -24.45 -2.55
N ASP A 300 -21.49 -23.96 -3.31
CA ASP A 300 -22.67 -24.72 -3.79
C ASP A 300 -22.69 -25.01 -5.30
N ALA A 301 -21.63 -24.61 -6.03
CA ALA A 301 -21.58 -24.62 -7.50
C ALA A 301 -21.90 -25.98 -8.13
N GLY A 302 -21.49 -27.09 -7.50
CA GLY A 302 -21.79 -28.44 -8.00
C GLY A 302 -23.27 -28.79 -8.08
N ALA A 303 -24.14 -28.14 -7.28
CA ALA A 303 -25.59 -28.35 -7.30
C ALA A 303 -26.35 -27.22 -7.98
N ALA A 304 -25.89 -25.96 -7.84
CA ALA A 304 -26.56 -24.78 -8.37
C ALA A 304 -26.16 -24.43 -9.83
N ASP A 305 -24.98 -24.85 -10.29
CA ASP A 305 -24.47 -24.60 -11.65
C ASP A 305 -23.72 -25.82 -12.23
N ALA A 306 -24.41 -26.97 -12.23
CA ALA A 306 -23.85 -28.20 -12.79
C ALA A 306 -23.54 -28.09 -14.29
N GLU A 307 -24.27 -27.25 -15.03
CA GLU A 307 -24.05 -27.02 -16.46
C GLU A 307 -22.78 -26.21 -16.73
N GLY A 308 -22.53 -25.13 -15.97
CA GLY A 308 -21.30 -24.33 -16.07
C GLY A 308 -20.07 -25.15 -15.69
N VAL A 309 -20.13 -25.93 -14.61
CA VAL A 309 -19.04 -26.84 -14.22
C VAL A 309 -18.78 -27.86 -15.34
N LYS A 310 -19.83 -28.48 -15.89
CA LYS A 310 -19.70 -29.45 -16.98
C LYS A 310 -19.07 -28.83 -18.23
N PHE A 311 -19.47 -27.61 -18.60
CA PHE A 311 -18.92 -26.90 -19.75
C PHE A 311 -17.39 -26.76 -19.66
N TRP A 312 -16.86 -26.30 -18.53
CA TRP A 312 -15.42 -26.13 -18.34
C TRP A 312 -14.66 -27.45 -18.25
N VAL A 313 -15.26 -28.47 -17.64
CA VAL A 313 -14.67 -29.82 -17.61
C VAL A 313 -14.59 -30.41 -19.02
N ASP A 314 -15.65 -30.28 -19.81
CA ASP A 314 -15.66 -30.71 -21.21
C ASP A 314 -14.62 -29.93 -22.04
N ALA A 315 -14.43 -28.63 -21.78
CA ALA A 315 -13.41 -27.83 -22.43
C ALA A 315 -11.99 -28.39 -22.16
N LEU A 316 -11.67 -28.67 -20.89
CA LEU A 316 -10.39 -29.28 -20.50
C LEU A 316 -10.20 -30.67 -21.12
N ASN A 317 -11.26 -31.48 -21.16
CA ASN A 317 -11.24 -32.80 -21.79
C ASN A 317 -11.04 -32.72 -23.32
N ASN A 318 -11.38 -31.59 -23.93
CA ASN A 318 -11.15 -31.29 -25.35
C ASN A 318 -9.86 -30.48 -25.59
N ASN A 319 -8.91 -30.51 -24.66
CA ASN A 319 -7.56 -29.90 -24.73
C ASN A 319 -7.51 -28.37 -24.63
N VAL A 320 -8.55 -27.71 -24.14
CA VAL A 320 -8.41 -26.32 -23.66
C VAL A 320 -7.45 -26.31 -22.48
N SER A 321 -6.57 -25.31 -22.41
CA SER A 321 -5.56 -25.25 -21.34
C SER A 321 -6.19 -24.87 -19.99
N ARG A 322 -5.56 -25.31 -18.89
CA ARG A 322 -5.96 -24.88 -17.54
C ARG A 322 -5.83 -23.38 -17.34
N ALA A 323 -4.85 -22.75 -17.97
CA ALA A 323 -4.66 -21.31 -17.90
C ALA A 323 -5.83 -20.56 -18.55
N GLU A 324 -6.28 -21.02 -19.73
CA GLU A 324 -7.42 -20.44 -20.42
C GLU A 324 -8.73 -20.64 -19.64
N VAL A 325 -8.94 -21.82 -19.05
CA VAL A 325 -10.09 -22.06 -18.15
C VAL A 325 -10.03 -21.20 -16.89
N ALA A 326 -8.86 -21.05 -16.27
CA ALA A 326 -8.68 -20.19 -15.11
C ALA A 326 -9.03 -18.74 -15.43
N VAL A 327 -8.45 -18.18 -16.50
CA VAL A 327 -8.75 -16.83 -16.98
C VAL A 327 -10.24 -16.67 -17.31
N GLY A 328 -10.83 -17.64 -18.00
CA GLY A 328 -12.25 -17.61 -18.36
C GLY A 328 -13.20 -17.59 -17.16
N ILE A 329 -12.87 -18.31 -16.09
CA ILE A 329 -13.68 -18.35 -14.86
C ILE A 329 -13.43 -17.10 -14.01
N VAL A 330 -12.17 -16.80 -13.66
CA VAL A 330 -11.83 -15.72 -12.72
C VAL A 330 -11.95 -14.32 -13.32
N GLY A 331 -11.88 -14.21 -14.65
CA GLY A 331 -12.14 -12.98 -15.40
C GLY A 331 -13.60 -12.79 -15.80
N SER A 332 -14.50 -13.70 -15.40
CA SER A 332 -15.91 -13.61 -15.75
C SER A 332 -16.64 -12.48 -15.01
N ALA A 333 -17.79 -12.07 -15.55
CA ALA A 333 -18.70 -11.14 -14.86
C ALA A 333 -19.26 -11.71 -13.55
N GLU A 334 -19.26 -13.04 -13.37
CA GLU A 334 -19.67 -13.65 -12.10
C GLU A 334 -18.61 -13.42 -11.03
N ALA A 335 -17.33 -13.58 -11.40
CA ALA A 335 -16.21 -13.34 -10.49
C ALA A 335 -16.22 -11.91 -9.94
N THR A 336 -16.77 -10.93 -10.67
CA THR A 336 -16.88 -9.55 -10.16
C THR A 336 -17.85 -9.42 -9.00
N THR A 337 -18.87 -10.25 -8.92
CA THR A 337 -19.87 -10.12 -7.84
C THR A 337 -19.42 -10.83 -6.56
N GLY A 338 -18.61 -11.90 -6.67
CA GLY A 338 -18.13 -12.70 -5.53
C GLY A 338 -16.80 -12.21 -4.90
N THR A 339 -15.90 -11.62 -5.70
CA THR A 339 -14.53 -11.23 -5.26
C THR A 339 -14.34 -9.72 -5.03
N ASP A 340 -15.37 -8.91 -5.25
CA ASP A 340 -15.33 -7.44 -5.14
C ASP A 340 -14.97 -6.94 -3.73
N ALA A 341 -14.90 -7.81 -2.71
CA ALA A 341 -14.40 -7.44 -1.39
C ALA A 341 -12.88 -7.16 -1.37
N HIS A 342 -12.10 -7.83 -2.24
CA HIS A 342 -10.63 -7.75 -2.24
C HIS A 342 -10.08 -6.98 -3.46
N ILE A 343 -10.93 -6.68 -4.45
CA ILE A 343 -10.54 -5.98 -5.67
C ILE A 343 -11.62 -4.96 -6.00
N LYS A 344 -11.21 -3.73 -6.30
CA LYS A 344 -12.08 -2.64 -6.76
C LYS A 344 -11.58 -2.13 -8.10
N ILE A 345 -12.48 -2.12 -9.09
CA ILE A 345 -12.24 -1.41 -10.34
C ILE A 345 -12.71 0.03 -10.15
N VAL A 346 -11.84 1.01 -10.43
CA VAL A 346 -12.21 2.42 -10.32
C VAL A 346 -11.77 3.14 -11.59
N ASP A 347 -12.76 3.65 -12.33
CA ASP A 347 -12.53 4.27 -13.64
C ASP A 347 -11.75 5.59 -13.50
N GLY A 348 -10.64 5.71 -14.26
CA GLY A 348 -9.93 6.97 -14.48
C GLY A 348 -8.94 7.40 -13.38
N LEU A 349 -8.38 6.45 -12.62
CA LEU A 349 -7.61 6.74 -11.40
C LEU A 349 -6.26 6.04 -11.29
N VAL A 350 -6.09 4.84 -11.82
CA VAL A 350 -4.78 4.16 -11.88
C VAL A 350 -4.29 4.03 -13.31
#